data_AF-C1LAN6-F1
#
_entry.id   AF-C1LAN6-F1
#
_cell.length_a   1.000
_cell.length_b   1.000
_cell.length_c   1.000
_cell.angle_alpha   90.00
_cell.angle_beta   90.00
_cell.angle_gamma   90.00
#
_symmetry.space_group_name_H-M   'P 1'
#
loop_
_entity.id
_entity.type
_entity.pdbx_description
1 polymer ?
#
loop_
_entity_poly.entity_id
_entity_poly.type
_entity_poly.pdbx_seq_one_letter_code
_entity_poly.pdbx_strand_id
1 'polypeptide(L)' 'MVFDIYVTIEKLGPYDGFIGRSLVIHANMDDLGRNPDEGSRTTGNSGPRLACATIGYRGP' A
#
# COMPACT_ATOMS: atom_id res chain seq x y z
N MET A 1 0.30 -10.86 14.49
CA MET A 1 1.19 -10.47 13.38
C MET A 1 1.40 -8.98 13.50
N VAL A 2 2.65 -8.54 13.64
CA VAL A 2 3.02 -7.12 13.66
C VAL A 2 3.90 -6.90 12.44
N PHE A 3 3.55 -5.91 11.62
CA PHE A 3 4.32 -5.50 10.45
C PHE A 3 4.85 -4.11 10.71
N ASP A 4 6.17 -3.99 10.81
CA ASP A 4 6.84 -2.69 10.90
C ASP A 4 7.16 -2.22 9.49
N ILE A 5 6.41 -1.22 9.02
CA ILE A 5 6.64 -0.57 7.73
C ILE A 5 7.40 0.73 8.01
N TYR A 6 8.63 0.79 7.53
CA TYR A 6 9.44 2.01 7.57
C TYR A 6 9.28 2.76 6.26
N VAL A 7 8.81 4.00 6.32
CA VAL A 7 8.71 4.86 5.14
C VAL A 7 9.66 6.04 5.29
N THR A 8 10.61 6.13 4.37
CA THR A 8 11.62 7.19 4.31
C THR A 8 11.03 8.39 3.56
N ILE A 9 10.95 9.54 4.23
CA ILE A 9 10.25 10.75 3.75
C ILE A 9 11.19 11.70 2.96
N GLU A 10 12.31 11.19 2.42
CA GLU A 10 13.36 12.04 1.82
C GLU A 10 12.93 12.79 0.55
N LYS A 11 11.80 12.41 -0.08
CA LYS A 11 11.35 12.96 -1.38
C LYS A 11 9.83 13.14 -1.54
N LEU A 12 9.07 13.35 -0.48
CA LEU A 12 7.65 13.69 -0.67
C LEU A 12 7.50 15.21 -0.84
N GLY A 13 7.06 15.65 -2.02
CA GLY A 13 6.55 17.00 -2.19
C GLY A 13 5.28 17.22 -1.34
N PRO A 14 4.79 18.46 -1.22
CA PRO A 14 3.60 18.79 -0.41
C PRO A 14 2.33 18.01 -0.76
N TYR A 15 2.28 17.33 -1.92
CA TYR A 15 1.15 16.52 -2.39
C TYR A 15 1.47 15.01 -2.55
N ASP A 16 2.72 14.59 -2.31
CA ASP A 16 3.15 13.18 -2.42
C ASP A 16 3.00 12.42 -1.10
N GLY A 17 2.42 13.05 -0.08
CA GLY A 17 2.21 12.46 1.23
C GLY A 17 1.29 11.23 1.21
N PHE A 18 1.66 10.22 1.99
CA PHE A 18 0.80 9.06 2.31
C PHE A 18 0.01 9.25 3.61
N ILE A 19 0.30 10.30 4.40
CA ILE A 19 -0.47 10.62 5.62
C ILE A 19 -1.94 10.87 5.26
N GLY A 20 -2.85 10.27 6.03
CA GLY A 20 -4.29 10.32 5.79
C GLY A 20 -4.79 9.35 4.71
N ARG A 21 -3.89 8.68 3.97
CA ARG A 21 -4.25 7.57 3.06
C ARG A 21 -4.37 6.25 3.83
N SER A 22 -4.70 5.19 3.11
CA SER A 22 -4.89 3.85 3.69
C SER A 22 -3.78 2.89 3.30
N LEU A 23 -3.28 2.15 4.28
CA LEU A 23 -2.59 0.87 4.05
C LEU A 23 -3.66 -0.22 3.89
N VAL A 24 -3.50 -1.12 2.92
CA VAL A 24 -4.45 -2.21 2.66
C VAL A 24 -3.70 -3.54 2.55
N ILE A 25 -4.20 -4.57 3.22
CA ILE A 25 -3.71 -5.94 3.11
C ILE A 25 -4.69 -6.73 2.24
N HIS A 26 -4.17 -7.35 1.19
CA HIS A 26 -4.93 -8.15 0.24
C HIS A 26 -4.86 -9.65 0.56
N ALA A 27 -5.83 -10.43 0.06
CA ALA A 27 -5.96 -11.85 0.36
C ALA A 27 -4.97 -12.74 -0.41
N ASN A 28 -4.59 -12.33 -1.63
CA ASN A 28 -3.68 -13.07 -2.50
C ASN A 28 -2.36 -12.33 -2.65
N MET A 29 -1.35 -13.05 -3.12
CA MET A 29 -0.05 -12.49 -3.47
C MET A 29 -0.17 -11.58 -4.70
N ASP A 30 0.46 -10.40 -4.62
CA ASP A 30 0.58 -9.47 -5.75
C ASP A 30 1.52 -10.07 -6.81
N ASP A 31 1.06 -10.10 -8.06
CA ASP A 31 1.83 -10.62 -9.20
C ASP A 31 2.87 -9.63 -9.77
N LEU A 32 2.91 -8.41 -9.23
CA LEU A 32 3.82 -7.31 -9.55
C LEU A 32 3.72 -6.82 -11.00
N GLY A 33 2.54 -6.95 -11.62
CA GLY A 33 2.31 -6.46 -12.97
C GLY A 33 2.90 -7.36 -14.05
N ARG A 34 3.24 -8.61 -13.71
CA ARG A 34 3.95 -9.54 -14.61
C ARG A 34 3.04 -10.33 -15.54
N ASN A 35 1.76 -10.44 -15.20
CA ASN A 35 0.79 -11.11 -16.06
C ASN A 35 0.27 -10.14 -17.13
N PRO A 36 -0.02 -10.63 -18.36
CA PRO A 36 -0.43 -9.80 -19.49
C PRO A 36 -1.93 -9.46 -19.46
N ASP A 37 -2.44 -9.04 -18.30
CA ASP A 37 -3.84 -8.65 -18.10
C ASP A 37 -3.96 -7.29 -17.39
N GLU A 38 -5.14 -6.69 -17.46
CA GLU A 38 -5.42 -5.38 -16.86
C GLU A 38 -5.37 -5.41 -15.33
N GLY A 39 -5.82 -6.50 -14.71
CA GLY A 39 -5.85 -6.68 -13.25
C GLY A 39 -4.45 -6.67 -12.65
N SER A 40 -3.50 -7.31 -13.32
CA SER A 40 -2.06 -7.32 -13.01
C SER A 40 -1.48 -5.90 -13.00
N ARG A 41 -1.78 -5.08 -14.02
CA ARG A 41 -1.27 -3.70 -14.12
C ARG A 41 -1.94 -2.68 -13.18
N THR A 42 -3.09 -3.03 -12.60
CA THR A 42 -3.89 -2.10 -11.78
C THR A 42 -3.89 -2.45 -10.31
N THR A 43 -3.95 -3.74 -9.98
CA THR A 43 -4.11 -4.26 -8.60
C THR A 43 -3.19 -5.43 -8.26
N GLY A 44 -2.33 -5.84 -9.19
CA GLY A 44 -1.45 -6.99 -9.03
C GLY A 44 -2.20 -8.33 -8.90
N ASN A 45 -3.49 -8.37 -9.29
CA ASN A 45 -4.39 -9.50 -9.06
C ASN A 45 -4.44 -9.97 -7.59
N SER A 46 -4.20 -9.06 -6.65
CA SER A 46 -4.07 -9.36 -5.22
C SER A 46 -5.38 -9.79 -4.54
N GLY A 47 -6.52 -9.71 -5.23
CA GLY A 47 -7.81 -10.17 -4.72
C GLY A 47 -8.44 -9.24 -3.66
N PRO A 48 -9.37 -9.76 -2.83
CA PRO A 48 -10.11 -8.97 -1.84
C PRO A 48 -9.23 -8.29 -0.78
N ARG A 49 -9.74 -7.20 -0.19
CA ARG A 49 -9.07 -6.42 0.86
C ARG A 49 -9.45 -6.98 2.24
N LEU A 50 -8.52 -7.66 2.91
CA LEU A 50 -8.77 -8.30 4.20
C LEU A 50 -8.78 -7.30 5.37
N ALA A 51 -7.91 -6.30 5.31
CA ALA A 51 -7.78 -5.29 6.35
C ALA A 51 -7.28 -3.96 5.76
N CYS A 52 -7.58 -2.86 6.44
CA CYS A 52 -7.04 -1.56 6.13
C CYS A 52 -6.84 -0.71 7.38
N ALA A 53 -5.95 0.28 7.30
CA ALA A 53 -5.74 1.26 8.36
C ALA A 53 -5.35 2.62 7.77
N THR A 54 -5.72 3.70 8.45
CA THR A 54 -5.28 5.06 8.09
C THR A 54 -3.84 5.26 8.53
N ILE A 55 -3.01 5.84 7.66
CA ILE A 55 -1.64 6.20 7.98
C ILE A 55 -1.65 7.53 8.74
N GLY A 56 -1.44 7.46 10.06
CA GLY A 56 -1.37 8.63 10.94
C GLY A 56 0.07 9.07 11.20
N TYR A 57 0.23 10.34 11.55
CA TYR A 57 1.48 10.82 12.14
C TYR A 57 1.53 10.37 13.60
N ARG A 58 2.54 9.59 13.97
CA ARG A 58 2.87 9.31 15.36
C ARG A 58 3.88 10.36 15.83
N GLY A 59 3.40 11.33 16.60
CA GLY A 59 4.28 12.26 17.32
C GLY A 59 5.13 11.54 18.37
N PRO A 60 6.12 12.24 18.95
CA PRO A 60 6.89 11.73 20.08
C PRO A 60 5.97 11.25 21.23
#